data_AF-A0A6N6K0K0-F1
#
_entry.id   AF-A0A6N6K0K0-F1
#
_cell.length_a   1.000
_cell.length_b   1.000
_cell.length_c   1.000
_cell.angle_alpha   90.00
_cell.angle_beta   90.00
_cell.angle_gamma   90.00
#
_symmetry.space_group_name_H-M   'P 1'
#
loop_
_entity.id
_entity.type
_entity.pdbx_description
1 polymer ?
#
loop_
_entity_poly.entity_id
_entity_poly.type
_entity_poly.pdbx_seq_one_letter_code
_entity_poly.pdbx_strand_id
1 'polypeptide(L)'
;MKTIEPTPTAALDDLLSMAASAIEDLLEHTDPNTSYYSGVWADMPSKLRGAMLQAGNSPVTPDGWVMVPKEITCEMDDAAWDAYHETRSMSDIWAALLAAAPQQEVNRG
;
A
#
# COMPACT_ATOMS: atom_id res chain seq x y z
N MET A 1 -3.68 -19.53 -19.06
CA MET A 1 -2.54 -18.67 -18.63
C MET A 1 -2.95 -17.24 -18.90
N LYS A 2 -3.24 -16.46 -17.86
CA LYS A 2 -3.64 -15.06 -17.99
C LYS A 2 -2.37 -14.23 -17.85
N THR A 3 -1.97 -13.56 -18.92
CA THR A 3 -0.80 -12.68 -18.96
C THR A 3 -1.01 -11.57 -17.94
N ILE A 4 -0.19 -11.54 -16.89
CA ILE A 4 -0.06 -10.38 -16.01
C ILE A 4 0.75 -9.37 -16.80
N GLU A 5 0.08 -8.36 -17.36
CA GLU A 5 0.78 -7.23 -17.94
C GLU A 5 1.57 -6.54 -16.82
N PRO A 6 2.84 -6.17 -17.05
CA PRO A 6 3.61 -5.44 -16.05
C PRO A 6 2.88 -4.13 -15.75
N THR A 7 2.54 -3.92 -14.48
CA THR A 7 2.12 -2.63 -13.92
C THR A 7 3.00 -1.53 -14.52
N PRO A 8 2.48 -0.36 -14.92
CA PRO A 8 3.23 0.65 -15.68
C PRO A 8 4.20 1.41 -14.77
N THR A 9 5.17 0.71 -14.17
CA THR A 9 6.27 1.27 -13.39
C THR A 9 7.14 2.18 -14.26
N ALA A 10 7.27 1.84 -15.55
CA ALA A 10 7.96 2.64 -16.55
C ALA A 10 7.45 4.09 -16.61
N ALA A 11 6.13 4.31 -16.45
CA ALA A 11 5.56 5.66 -16.54
C ALA A 11 5.95 6.57 -15.35
N LEU A 12 6.22 5.98 -14.17
CA LEU A 12 6.65 6.73 -12.99
C LEU A 12 8.16 7.02 -13.06
N ASP A 13 8.96 6.03 -13.47
CA ASP A 13 10.40 6.17 -13.64
C ASP A 13 10.73 7.20 -14.73
N ASP A 14 10.02 7.16 -15.87
CA ASP A 14 10.16 8.14 -16.95
C ASP A 14 9.79 9.55 -16.48
N LEU A 15 8.77 9.68 -15.63
CA LEU A 15 8.34 10.97 -15.06
C LEU A 15 9.33 11.50 -14.02
N LEU A 16 9.93 10.61 -13.21
CA LEU A 16 10.99 10.94 -12.27
C LEU A 16 12.27 11.38 -13.00
N SER A 17 12.67 10.66 -14.04
CA SER A 17 13.82 11.03 -14.87
C SER A 17 13.60 12.34 -15.62
N MET A 18 12.39 12.57 -16.15
CA MET A 18 12.02 13.85 -16.76
C MET A 18 12.03 15.01 -15.75
N ALA A 19 11.54 14.79 -14.54
CA ALA A 19 11.56 15.79 -13.48
C ALA A 19 12.99 16.12 -13.00
N ALA A 20 13.86 15.11 -12.88
CA ALA A 20 15.25 15.30 -12.46
C ALA A 20 16.04 16.13 -13.49
N SER A 21 15.94 15.78 -14.77
CA SER A 21 16.61 16.52 -15.85
C SER A 21 16.09 17.96 -15.98
N ALA A 22 14.78 18.18 -15.76
CA ALA A 22 14.19 19.51 -15.79
C ALA A 22 14.60 20.39 -14.58
N ILE A 23 14.97 19.79 -13.44
CA ILE A 23 15.53 20.51 -12.28
C ILE A 23 16.97 20.93 -12.55
N GLU A 24 17.77 20.08 -13.17
CA GLU A 24 19.14 20.43 -13.57
C GLU A 24 19.15 21.56 -14.61
N ASP A 25 18.26 21.51 -15.60
CA ASP A 25 18.06 22.60 -16.58
C ASP A 25 17.58 23.91 -15.93
N LEU A 26 16.71 23.81 -14.92
CA LEU A 26 16.27 24.92 -14.05
C LEU A 26 17.47 25.63 -13.40
N LEU A 27 18.37 24.84 -12.81
CA LEU A 27 19.48 25.33 -12.01
C LEU A 27 20.59 25.91 -12.89
N GLU A 28 20.74 25.42 -14.12
CA GLU A 28 21.71 25.92 -15.10
C GLU A 28 21.24 27.16 -15.87
N HIS A 29 19.92 27.39 -16.02
CA HIS A 29 19.37 28.47 -16.84
C HIS A 29 18.49 29.53 -16.13
N THR A 30 18.49 29.59 -14.80
CA THR A 30 17.69 30.61 -14.08
C THR A 30 18.33 32.00 -14.09
N ASP A 31 17.86 32.86 -15.00
CA ASP A 31 17.51 34.23 -14.61
C ASP A 31 16.12 34.17 -13.95
N PRO A 32 15.98 34.59 -12.67
CA PRO A 32 14.75 34.46 -11.89
C PRO A 32 13.54 35.23 -12.45
N ASN A 33 13.71 36.00 -13.54
CA ASN A 33 12.68 36.88 -14.08
C ASN A 33 12.10 36.47 -15.44
N THR A 34 12.50 35.32 -16.01
CA THR A 34 12.00 34.90 -17.32
C THR A 34 10.91 33.83 -17.21
N SER A 35 9.76 34.12 -17.80
CA SER A 35 8.48 33.39 -17.79
C SER A 35 8.48 31.98 -18.42
N TYR A 36 9.62 31.29 -18.44
CA TYR A 36 9.83 30.00 -19.11
C TYR A 36 9.07 28.83 -18.45
N TYR A 37 8.58 29.02 -17.22
CA TYR A 37 7.96 27.97 -16.40
C TYR A 37 6.44 27.80 -16.52
N SER A 38 5.75 28.56 -17.39
CA SER A 38 4.28 28.65 -17.33
C SER A 38 3.50 27.45 -17.86
N GLY A 39 4.07 26.59 -18.70
CA GLY A 39 3.32 25.52 -19.38
C GLY A 39 3.51 24.11 -18.84
N VAL A 40 4.75 23.69 -18.63
CA VAL A 40 5.08 22.29 -18.29
C VAL A 40 4.92 22.00 -16.80
N TRP A 41 5.22 23.00 -15.95
CA TRP A 41 5.23 22.85 -14.50
C TRP A 41 3.88 23.14 -13.83
N ALA A 42 2.96 23.80 -14.53
CA ALA A 42 1.64 24.12 -14.00
C ALA A 42 0.84 22.86 -13.63
N ASP A 43 0.98 21.79 -14.43
CA ASP A 43 0.21 20.56 -14.27
C ASP A 43 0.93 19.45 -13.49
N MET A 44 2.22 19.63 -13.19
CA MET A 44 3.04 18.62 -12.49
C MET A 44 2.51 18.26 -11.09
N PRO A 45 2.06 19.21 -10.24
CA PRO A 45 1.49 18.87 -8.94
C PRO A 45 0.24 17.98 -9.05
N SER A 46 -0.59 18.20 -10.05
CA SER A 46 -1.82 17.43 -10.30
C SER A 46 -1.50 16.02 -10.81
N LYS A 47 -0.52 15.89 -11.72
CA LYS A 47 -0.05 14.59 -12.23
C LYS A 47 0.60 13.75 -11.13
N LEU A 48 1.45 14.35 -10.29
CA LEU A 48 2.07 13.67 -9.17
C LEU A 48 1.02 13.20 -8.15
N ARG A 49 0.06 14.07 -7.79
CA ARG A 49 -1.07 13.68 -6.92
C ARG A 49 -1.90 12.57 -7.51
N GLY A 50 -2.20 12.61 -8.81
CA GLY A 50 -2.90 11.54 -9.52
C GLY A 50 -2.15 10.21 -9.41
N ALA A 51 -0.85 10.21 -9.69
CA ALA A 51 0.00 9.02 -9.59
C ALA A 51 0.07 8.47 -8.15
N MET A 52 0.18 9.34 -7.14
CA MET A 52 0.19 8.91 -5.73
C MET A 52 -1.15 8.31 -5.29
N LEU A 53 -2.27 8.86 -5.76
CA LEU A 53 -3.59 8.30 -5.49
C LEU A 53 -3.81 6.96 -6.23
N GLN A 54 -3.27 6.83 -7.44
CA GLN A 54 -3.32 5.59 -8.22
C GLN A 54 -2.41 4.49 -7.68
N ALA A 55 -1.28 4.85 -7.04
CA ALA A 55 -0.37 3.94 -6.37
C ALA A 55 -1.01 3.21 -5.17
N GLY A 56 -2.22 3.62 -4.76
CA GLY A 56 -3.06 2.90 -3.82
C GLY A 56 -2.49 2.89 -2.41
N ASN A 57 -3.15 3.60 -1.50
CA ASN A 57 -3.02 3.35 -0.06
C ASN A 57 -3.69 2.00 0.31
N SER A 58 -3.41 0.94 -0.45
CA SER A 58 -3.85 -0.40 -0.10
C SER A 58 -3.16 -0.75 1.21
N PRO A 59 -3.89 -1.14 2.27
CA PRO A 59 -3.26 -1.60 3.50
C PRO A 59 -2.46 -2.85 3.15
N VAL A 60 -1.16 -2.66 2.91
CA VAL A 60 -0.21 -3.75 2.74
C VAL A 60 -0.11 -4.40 4.11
N THR A 61 -0.79 -5.52 4.31
CA THR A 61 -0.53 -6.40 5.44
C THR A 61 0.93 -6.85 5.32
N PRO A 62 1.82 -6.53 6.28
CA PRO A 62 3.22 -6.91 6.17
C PRO A 62 3.38 -8.42 6.13
N ASP A 63 4.47 -8.89 5.51
CA ASP A 63 4.76 -10.32 5.46
C ASP A 63 4.84 -10.93 6.87
N GLY A 64 4.16 -12.06 7.06
CA GLY A 64 4.06 -12.74 8.36
C GLY A 64 2.97 -12.21 9.28
N TRP A 65 2.19 -11.21 8.88
CA TRP A 65 1.01 -10.74 9.62
C TRP A 65 -0.28 -11.35 9.06
N VAL A 66 -1.22 -11.64 9.95
CA VAL A 66 -2.57 -12.10 9.60
C VAL A 66 -3.57 -11.01 9.99
N MET A 67 -4.54 -10.75 9.10
CA MET A 67 -5.63 -9.83 9.41
C MET A 67 -6.62 -10.54 10.34
N VAL A 68 -6.96 -9.87 11.43
CA VAL A 68 -7.97 -10.35 12.39
C VAL A 68 -9.00 -9.25 12.61
N PRO A 69 -10.25 -9.60 12.94
CA PRO A 69 -11.23 -8.65 13.40
C PRO A 69 -10.73 -7.84 14.60
N LYS A 70 -11.14 -6.57 14.65
CA LYS A 70 -10.84 -5.70 15.80
C LYS A 70 -11.57 -6.15 17.07
N GLU A 71 -12.76 -6.71 16.90
CA GLU A 71 -13.58 -7.28 17.96
C GLU A 71 -13.69 -8.79 17.74
N ILE A 72 -13.50 -9.57 18.80
CA ILE A 72 -13.56 -11.03 18.76
C ILE A 72 -14.96 -11.49 18.33
N THR A 73 -15.04 -12.48 17.45
CA THR A 73 -16.31 -13.10 17.05
C THR A 73 -16.73 -14.18 18.06
N CYS A 74 -18.01 -14.58 18.06
CA CYS A 74 -18.45 -15.69 18.92
C CYS A 74 -17.67 -16.98 18.67
N GLU A 75 -17.38 -17.28 17.40
CA GLU A 75 -16.59 -18.48 17.02
C GLU A 75 -15.16 -18.43 17.57
N MET A 76 -14.54 -17.25 17.59
CA MET A 76 -13.23 -17.05 18.20
C MET A 76 -13.29 -17.22 19.73
N ASP A 77 -14.36 -16.73 20.38
CA ASP A 77 -14.55 -16.87 21.83
C ASP A 77 -14.76 -18.33 22.24
N ASP A 78 -15.60 -19.07 21.52
CA ASP A 78 -15.82 -20.51 21.73
C ASP A 78 -14.52 -21.30 21.58
N ALA A 79 -13.73 -21.03 20.53
CA ALA A 79 -12.44 -21.69 20.31
C ALA A 79 -11.42 -21.38 21.41
N ALA A 80 -11.38 -20.14 21.90
CA ALA A 80 -10.53 -19.75 23.02
C ALA A 80 -10.94 -20.45 24.32
N TRP A 81 -12.25 -20.61 24.54
CA TRP A 81 -12.81 -21.28 25.70
C TRP A 81 -12.47 -22.78 25.71
N ASP A 82 -12.58 -23.47 24.57
CA ASP A 82 -12.19 -24.87 24.44
C ASP A 82 -10.69 -25.07 24.72
N ALA A 83 -9.83 -24.26 24.09
CA ALA A 83 -8.38 -24.32 24.33
C ALA A 83 -8.00 -24.03 25.80
N TYR A 84 -8.73 -23.12 26.47
CA TYR A 84 -8.53 -22.86 27.89
C TYR A 84 -8.85 -24.09 28.75
N HIS A 85 -9.90 -24.85 28.42
CA HIS A 85 -10.28 -26.05 29.18
C HIS A 85 -9.32 -27.22 28.95
N GLU A 86 -8.67 -27.29 27.79
CA GLU A 86 -7.73 -28.36 27.46
C GLU A 86 -6.32 -28.12 28.02
N THR A 87 -5.73 -26.95 27.75
CA THR A 87 -4.30 -26.72 28.03
C THR A 87 -4.04 -25.62 29.06
N ARG A 88 -4.95 -24.64 29.20
CA ARG A 88 -4.73 -23.38 29.93
C ARG A 88 -3.48 -22.60 29.49
N SER A 89 -2.91 -22.91 28.33
CA SER A 89 -1.74 -22.23 27.77
C SER A 89 -2.20 -21.02 26.95
N MET A 90 -1.70 -19.84 27.28
CA MET A 90 -2.03 -18.62 26.52
C MET A 90 -1.61 -18.72 25.04
N SER A 91 -0.54 -19.46 24.75
CA SER A 91 -0.08 -19.69 23.38
C SER A 91 -1.08 -20.52 22.57
N ASP A 92 -1.68 -21.54 23.17
CA ASP A 92 -2.66 -22.41 22.49
C ASP A 92 -3.99 -21.70 22.31
N ILE A 93 -4.41 -20.94 23.33
CA ILE A 93 -5.59 -20.07 23.26
C ILE A 93 -5.41 -19.03 22.14
N TRP A 94 -4.24 -18.42 22.03
CA TRP A 94 -3.94 -17.46 20.96
C TRP A 94 -3.92 -18.13 19.57
N ALA A 95 -3.37 -19.34 19.46
CA ALA A 95 -3.40 -20.09 18.21
C ALA A 95 -4.84 -20.44 17.79
N ALA A 96 -5.70 -20.82 18.74
CA ALA A 96 -7.11 -21.10 18.49
C ALA A 96 -7.86 -19.84 18.03
N LEU A 97 -7.62 -18.69 18.66
CA LEU A 97 -8.18 -17.39 18.26
C LEU A 97 -7.82 -17.02 16.82
N LEU A 98 -6.55 -17.18 16.45
CA LEU A 98 -6.09 -16.90 15.09
C LEU A 98 -6.68 -17.87 14.05
N ALA A 99 -6.85 -19.14 14.43
CA ALA A 99 -7.41 -20.17 13.55
C ALA A 99 -8.92 -19.97 13.30
N ALA A 100 -9.66 -19.50 14.30
CA ALA A 100 -11.09 -19.21 14.20
C ALA A 100 -11.38 -17.81 13.64
N ALA A 101 -10.37 -16.94 13.48
CA ALA A 101 -10.56 -15.60 12.95
C ALA A 101 -11.00 -15.65 11.48
N PRO A 102 -12.08 -14.94 11.09
CA PRO A 102 -12.54 -14.90 9.72
C PRO A 102 -11.49 -14.22 8.83
N GLN A 103 -10.98 -14.96 7.85
CA GLN A 103 -9.98 -14.46 6.91
C GLN A 103 -10.69 -13.68 5.80
N GLN A 104 -10.41 -12.38 5.69
CA GLN A 104 -10.84 -11.61 4.53
C GLN A 104 -9.99 -12.03 3.33
N GLU A 105 -10.63 -12.49 2.25
CA GLU A 105 -9.94 -12.60 0.96
C GLU A 105 -9.49 -11.19 0.57
N VAL A 106 -8.19 -10.94 0.68
CA VAL A 106 -7.59 -9.75 0.10
C VAL A 106 -7.74 -9.91 -1.42
N ASN A 107 -8.81 -9.36 -1.97
CA ASN A 107 -9.09 -9.35 -3.40
C ASN A 107 -7.99 -8.50 -4.06
N ARG A 108 -6.89 -9.15 -4.42
CA ARG A 108 -5.77 -8.60 -5.18
C ARG A 108 -6.23 -8.49 -6.65
N GLY A 109 -7.14 -7.55 -6.89
CA GLY A 109 -7.57 -7.13 -8.23
C GLY A 109 -6.53 -6.28 -8.92
#